data_AF-G9EMH9-F1
#
_entry.id   AF-G9EMH9-F1
#
_cell.length_a   1.000
_cell.length_b   1.000
_cell.length_c   1.000
_cell.angle_alpha   90.00
_cell.angle_beta   90.00
_cell.angle_gamma   90.00
#
_symmetry.space_group_name_H-M   'P 1'
#
loop_
_entity.id
_entity.type
_entity.pdbx_description
1 polymer ?
#
loop_
_entity_poly.entity_id
_entity_poly.type
_entity_poly.pdbx_seq_one_letter_code
_entity_poly.pdbx_strand_id
1 'polypeptide(L)'
;MAQDKAAAVEQFQRAAAQGHAGAKAELNRIGAGVGLKYKINNLLLGLENKIGGIEQHQWPAAHAKASELLMALNNTRDEFISNIANPAVDLKVAKTAFKQKCDAAINEALPILEKDLGWGDYLLNLLKKLGNVVSTVTTFGYRTNFFQLKVSESKSAAEDALTALNSLDSDKGGSLTP
;
A
#
# COMPACT_ATOMS: atom_id res chain seq x y z
N MET A 1 -29.28 33.36 0.94
CA MET A 1 -29.23 31.88 1.09
C MET A 1 -27.81 31.39 1.45
N ALA A 2 -27.11 32.05 2.38
CA ALA A 2 -25.76 31.66 2.82
C ALA A 2 -25.74 31.15 4.29
N GLN A 3 -26.87 31.23 4.97
CA GLN A 3 -26.99 31.01 6.42
C GLN A 3 -27.04 29.52 6.78
N ASP A 4 -27.58 28.66 5.90
CA ASP A 4 -27.69 27.22 6.13
C ASP A 4 -26.36 26.46 6.12
N LYS A 5 -25.40 26.86 5.28
CA LYS A 5 -24.10 26.16 5.20
C LYS A 5 -23.23 26.39 6.42
N ALA A 6 -23.25 27.61 6.97
CA ALA A 6 -22.49 27.94 8.17
C ALA A 6 -23.07 27.22 9.40
N ALA A 7 -24.40 27.18 9.53
CA ALA A 7 -25.07 26.46 10.60
C ALA A 7 -24.81 24.95 10.55
N ALA A 8 -24.75 24.35 9.35
CA ALA A 8 -24.42 22.93 9.19
C ALA A 8 -22.99 22.59 9.64
N VAL A 9 -22.02 23.46 9.34
CA VAL A 9 -20.62 23.29 9.78
C VAL A 9 -20.50 23.44 11.30
N GLU A 10 -21.21 24.41 11.88
CA GLU A 10 -21.17 24.67 13.31
C GLU A 10 -21.84 23.54 14.12
N GLN A 11 -22.95 22.97 13.63
CA GLN A 11 -23.58 21.80 14.24
C GLN A 11 -22.68 20.56 14.18
N PHE A 12 -21.97 20.36 13.07
CA PHE A 12 -20.97 19.29 12.94
C PHE A 12 -19.80 19.47 13.92
N GLN A 13 -19.30 20.69 14.08
CA GLN A 13 -18.24 21.01 15.03
C GLN A 13 -18.69 20.83 16.49
N ARG A 14 -19.93 21.20 16.81
CA ARG A 14 -20.54 20.95 18.13
C ARG A 14 -20.71 19.47 18.43
N ALA A 15 -21.11 18.66 17.47
CA ALA A 15 -21.23 17.20 17.63
C ALA A 15 -19.86 16.53 17.84
N ALA A 16 -18.82 17.00 17.16
CA ALA A 16 -17.44 16.55 17.38
C ALA A 16 -16.88 16.98 18.75
N ALA A 17 -17.25 18.17 19.25
CA ALA A 17 -16.88 18.66 20.58
C ALA A 17 -17.67 17.98 21.73
N GLN A 18 -18.90 17.54 21.48
CA GLN A 18 -19.75 16.81 22.43
C GLN A 18 -19.37 15.33 22.63
N GLY A 19 -18.30 14.85 21.97
CA GLY A 19 -17.78 13.50 22.24
C GLY A 19 -18.44 12.38 21.45
N HIS A 20 -19.15 12.66 20.35
CA HIS A 20 -19.50 11.60 19.39
C HIS A 20 -18.23 11.03 18.77
N ALA A 21 -17.76 9.90 19.31
CA ALA A 21 -16.51 9.23 18.93
C ALA A 21 -16.37 9.03 17.41
N GLY A 22 -17.49 8.89 16.68
CA GLY A 22 -17.53 8.79 15.23
C GLY A 22 -16.99 10.02 14.48
N ALA A 23 -17.36 11.25 14.88
CA ALA A 23 -16.94 12.47 14.18
C ALA A 23 -15.45 12.80 14.41
N LYS A 24 -14.95 12.50 15.61
CA LYS A 24 -13.52 12.65 15.95
C LYS A 24 -12.66 11.54 15.33
N ALA A 25 -13.19 10.32 15.23
CA ALA A 25 -12.56 9.23 14.49
C ALA A 25 -12.48 9.54 12.98
N GLU A 26 -13.52 10.15 12.41
CA GLU A 26 -13.56 10.55 11.00
C GLU A 26 -12.60 11.70 10.70
N LEU A 27 -12.54 12.74 11.55
CA LEU A 27 -11.55 13.81 11.45
C LEU A 27 -10.11 13.30 11.58
N ASN A 28 -9.87 12.33 12.46
CA ASN A 28 -8.56 11.67 12.57
C ASN A 28 -8.25 10.78 11.37
N ARG A 29 -9.23 10.06 10.79
CA ARG A 29 -9.06 9.31 9.53
C ARG A 29 -8.73 10.25 8.37
N ILE A 30 -9.43 11.37 8.26
CA ILE A 30 -9.22 12.37 7.21
C ILE A 30 -7.85 13.05 7.41
N GLY A 31 -7.51 13.50 8.62
CA GLY A 31 -6.23 14.14 8.92
C GLY A 31 -5.03 13.21 8.71
N ALA A 32 -5.12 11.95 9.15
CA ALA A 32 -4.10 10.93 8.88
C ALA A 32 -4.02 10.57 7.39
N GLY A 33 -5.17 10.47 6.71
CA GLY A 33 -5.26 10.16 5.28
C GLY A 33 -4.61 11.23 4.39
N VAL A 34 -4.76 12.50 4.74
CA VAL A 34 -4.09 13.63 4.05
C VAL A 34 -2.57 13.53 4.19
N GLY A 35 -2.07 13.21 5.38
CA GLY A 35 -0.63 13.01 5.61
C GLY A 35 -0.04 11.82 4.85
N LEU A 36 -0.78 10.71 4.76
CA LEU A 36 -0.38 9.54 3.97
C LEU A 36 -0.34 9.85 2.47
N LYS A 37 -1.38 10.52 1.96
CA LYS A 37 -1.47 10.95 0.56
C LYS A 37 -0.25 11.78 0.15
N TYR A 38 0.11 12.77 0.96
CA TYR A 38 1.27 13.63 0.69
C TYR A 38 2.58 12.84 0.63
N LYS A 39 2.80 11.92 1.58
CA LYS A 39 4.01 11.10 1.61
C LYS A 39 4.12 10.15 0.41
N ILE A 40 3.02 9.51 0.02
CA ILE A 40 2.99 8.66 -1.18
C ILE A 40 3.26 9.49 -2.43
N ASN A 41 2.61 10.65 -2.57
CA ASN A 41 2.83 11.55 -3.71
C ASN A 41 4.27 11.98 -3.86
N ASN A 42 4.96 12.34 -2.77
CA ASN A 42 6.37 12.71 -2.83
C ASN A 42 7.26 11.57 -3.31
N LEU A 43 6.96 10.32 -2.93
CA LEU A 43 7.70 9.15 -3.42
C LEU A 43 7.46 8.92 -4.91
N LEU A 44 6.21 9.05 -5.37
CA LEU A 44 5.85 8.87 -6.78
C LEU A 44 6.39 9.99 -7.66
N LEU A 45 6.43 11.23 -7.17
CA LEU A 45 7.10 12.34 -7.84
C LEU A 45 8.60 12.08 -7.99
N GLY A 46 9.23 11.46 -6.98
CA GLY A 46 10.63 11.01 -7.08
C GLY A 46 10.85 9.98 -8.19
N LEU A 47 9.89 9.08 -8.40
CA LEU A 47 9.91 8.12 -9.51
C LEU A 47 9.70 8.81 -10.86
N GLU A 48 8.70 9.69 -10.96
CA GLU A 48 8.41 10.49 -12.15
C GLU A 48 9.60 11.31 -12.62
N ASN A 49 10.25 12.04 -11.70
CA ASN A 49 11.46 12.81 -12.01
C ASN A 49 12.60 11.91 -12.50
N LYS A 50 12.74 10.70 -11.93
CA LYS A 50 13.77 9.75 -12.35
C LYS A 50 13.48 9.18 -13.74
N ILE A 51 12.20 8.96 -14.07
CA ILE A 51 11.75 8.55 -15.41
C ILE A 51 12.02 9.64 -16.44
N GLY A 52 11.78 10.91 -16.10
CA GLY A 52 12.09 12.04 -16.98
C GLY A 52 13.57 12.18 -17.33
N GLY A 53 14.47 11.54 -16.57
CA GLY A 53 15.89 11.47 -16.87
C GLY A 53 16.31 10.29 -17.77
N ILE A 54 15.40 9.42 -18.19
CA ILE A 54 15.72 8.31 -19.10
C ILE A 54 15.84 8.85 -20.52
N GLU A 55 16.96 8.55 -21.19
CA GLU A 55 17.10 8.78 -22.62
C GLU A 55 16.20 7.80 -23.40
N GLN A 56 14.95 8.21 -23.65
CA GLN A 56 13.92 7.36 -24.24
C GLN A 56 14.31 6.79 -25.62
N HIS A 57 15.13 7.53 -26.39
CA HIS A 57 15.63 7.05 -27.69
C HIS A 57 16.63 5.90 -27.57
N GLN A 58 17.41 5.87 -26.48
CA GLN A 58 18.37 4.80 -26.21
C GLN A 58 17.68 3.60 -25.53
N TRP A 59 16.70 3.85 -24.66
CA TRP A 59 16.05 2.82 -23.83
C TRP A 59 14.53 2.86 -23.91
N PRO A 60 13.91 2.66 -25.09
CA PRO A 60 12.46 2.81 -25.26
C PRO A 60 11.65 1.80 -24.44
N ALA A 61 12.12 0.55 -24.34
CA ALA A 61 11.46 -0.48 -23.55
C ALA A 61 11.52 -0.20 -22.04
N ALA A 62 12.67 0.28 -21.55
CA ALA A 62 12.83 0.62 -20.14
C ALA A 62 12.02 1.88 -19.78
N HIS A 63 12.01 2.90 -20.64
CA HIS A 63 11.16 4.07 -20.45
C HIS A 63 9.66 3.67 -20.42
N ALA A 64 9.22 2.83 -21.35
CA ALA A 64 7.84 2.34 -21.38
C ALA A 64 7.48 1.58 -20.10
N LYS A 65 8.31 0.62 -19.68
CA LYS A 65 8.07 -0.16 -18.46
C LYS A 65 8.10 0.72 -17.19
N ALA A 66 8.97 1.72 -17.13
CA ALA A 66 9.01 2.65 -16.01
C ALA A 66 7.76 3.54 -15.96
N SER A 67 7.25 3.96 -17.12
CA SER A 67 5.99 4.71 -17.23
C SER A 67 4.79 3.86 -16.81
N GLU A 68 4.74 2.60 -17.24
CA GLU A 68 3.73 1.62 -16.80
C GLU A 68 3.76 1.42 -15.28
N LEU A 69 4.96 1.28 -14.70
CA LEU A 69 5.13 1.19 -13.25
C LEU A 69 4.59 2.44 -12.54
N LEU A 70 4.94 3.64 -13.00
CA LEU A 70 4.45 4.89 -12.41
C LEU A 70 2.92 4.97 -12.48
N MET A 71 2.33 4.59 -13.61
CA MET A 71 0.87 4.52 -13.77
C MET A 71 0.24 3.54 -12.79
N ALA A 72 0.78 2.32 -12.67
CA ALA A 72 0.28 1.31 -11.73
C ALA A 72 0.35 1.78 -10.27
N LEU A 73 1.44 2.44 -9.87
CA LEU A 73 1.60 2.99 -8.52
C LEU A 73 0.67 4.17 -8.25
N ASN A 74 0.43 5.04 -9.24
CA ASN A 74 -0.56 6.12 -9.14
C ASN A 74 -1.98 5.57 -8.97
N ASN A 75 -2.37 4.56 -9.77
CA ASN A 75 -3.67 3.91 -9.66
C ASN A 75 -3.85 3.25 -8.27
N THR A 76 -2.81 2.56 -7.80
CA THR A 76 -2.79 1.92 -6.47
C THR A 76 -2.93 2.96 -5.35
N ARG A 77 -2.27 4.11 -5.47
CA ARG A 77 -2.44 5.23 -4.55
C ARG A 77 -3.88 5.73 -4.55
N ASP A 78 -4.46 5.98 -5.72
CA ASP A 78 -5.79 6.56 -5.84
C ASP A 78 -6.86 5.63 -5.28
N GLU A 79 -6.72 4.33 -5.52
CA GLU A 79 -7.56 3.31 -4.91
C GLU A 79 -7.40 3.28 -3.38
N PHE A 80 -6.18 3.35 -2.87
CA PHE A 80 -5.95 3.41 -1.42
C PHE A 80 -6.58 4.66 -0.79
N ILE A 81 -6.45 5.82 -1.43
CA ILE A 81 -7.07 7.07 -0.96
C ILE A 81 -8.61 6.93 -0.94
N SER A 82 -9.19 6.34 -1.99
CA SER A 82 -10.62 6.06 -2.05
C SER A 82 -11.06 5.11 -0.92
N ASN A 83 -10.29 4.04 -0.70
CA ASN A 83 -10.57 3.05 0.35
C ASN A 83 -10.49 3.64 1.76
N ILE A 84 -9.51 4.49 2.06
CA ILE A 84 -9.42 5.09 3.41
C ILE A 84 -10.50 6.15 3.67
N ALA A 85 -11.00 6.80 2.61
CA ALA A 85 -12.11 7.74 2.66
C ALA A 85 -13.48 7.04 2.72
N ASN A 86 -13.54 5.76 2.39
CA ASN A 86 -14.75 4.95 2.51
C ASN A 86 -14.86 4.36 3.94
N PRO A 87 -15.86 4.76 4.74
CA PRO A 87 -16.01 4.26 6.11
C PRO A 87 -16.33 2.76 6.17
N ALA A 88 -16.88 2.18 5.08
CA ALA A 88 -17.19 0.76 4.99
C ALA A 88 -15.94 -0.13 4.79
N VAL A 89 -14.81 0.46 4.41
CA VAL A 89 -13.57 -0.28 4.18
C VAL A 89 -12.70 -0.23 5.43
N ASP A 90 -12.29 -1.40 5.88
CA ASP A 90 -11.34 -1.56 6.98
C ASP A 90 -9.95 -1.04 6.57
N LEU A 91 -9.36 -0.20 7.43
CA LEU A 91 -8.08 0.45 7.15
C LEU A 91 -6.92 -0.55 7.04
N LYS A 92 -6.94 -1.65 7.80
CA LYS A 92 -5.90 -2.69 7.74
C LYS A 92 -5.99 -3.45 6.42
N VAL A 93 -7.20 -3.75 5.94
CA VAL A 93 -7.43 -4.33 4.61
C VAL A 93 -6.92 -3.39 3.52
N ALA A 94 -7.28 -2.10 3.56
CA ALA A 94 -6.82 -1.11 2.59
C ALA A 94 -5.27 -0.99 2.55
N LYS A 95 -4.62 -0.96 3.72
CA LYS A 95 -3.15 -0.91 3.84
C LYS A 95 -2.48 -2.18 3.29
N THR A 96 -3.07 -3.34 3.53
CA THR A 96 -2.56 -4.63 3.06
C THR A 96 -2.66 -4.72 1.54
N ALA A 97 -3.82 -4.35 0.98
CA ALA A 97 -4.03 -4.32 -0.47
C ALA A 97 -3.07 -3.35 -1.17
N PHE A 98 -2.86 -2.15 -0.60
CA PHE A 98 -1.88 -1.19 -1.13
C PHE A 98 -0.46 -1.78 -1.19
N LYS A 99 0.01 -2.40 -0.09
CA LYS A 99 1.33 -3.03 -0.04
C LYS A 99 1.49 -4.13 -1.11
N GLN A 100 0.50 -5.01 -1.24
CA GLN A 100 0.53 -6.11 -2.21
C GLN A 100 0.56 -5.60 -3.65
N LYS A 101 -0.24 -4.58 -3.97
CA LYS A 101 -0.26 -3.98 -5.32
C LYS A 101 1.05 -3.26 -5.66
N CYS A 102 1.63 -2.51 -4.71
CA CYS A 102 2.95 -1.91 -4.90
C CYS A 102 4.05 -2.95 -5.10
N ASP A 103 4.04 -4.04 -4.31
CA ASP A 103 4.98 -5.14 -4.44
C ASP A 103 4.87 -5.82 -5.81
N ALA A 104 3.65 -6.17 -6.23
CA ALA A 104 3.40 -6.78 -7.53
C ALA A 104 3.87 -5.89 -8.69
N ALA A 105 3.48 -4.60 -8.69
CA ALA A 105 3.86 -3.66 -9.75
C ALA A 105 5.38 -3.48 -9.83
N ILE A 106 6.07 -3.35 -8.68
CA ILE A 106 7.52 -3.21 -8.65
C ILE A 106 8.20 -4.50 -9.12
N ASN A 107 7.76 -5.68 -8.68
CA ASN A 107 8.34 -6.97 -9.08
C ASN A 107 8.16 -7.24 -10.58
N GLU A 108 7.05 -6.80 -11.18
CA GLU A 108 6.83 -6.91 -12.63
C GLU A 108 7.79 -6.02 -13.43
N ALA A 109 8.08 -4.81 -12.94
CA ALA A 109 8.96 -3.85 -13.62
C ALA A 109 10.45 -4.10 -13.37
N LEU A 110 10.79 -4.74 -12.24
CA LEU A 110 12.15 -5.00 -11.78
C LEU A 110 13.08 -5.66 -12.83
N PRO A 111 12.70 -6.71 -13.60
CA PRO A 111 13.63 -7.38 -14.51
C PRO A 111 14.14 -6.47 -15.62
N ILE A 112 13.24 -5.67 -16.19
CA ILE A 112 13.55 -4.81 -17.32
C ILE A 112 14.34 -3.59 -16.83
N LEU A 113 13.88 -2.96 -15.75
CA LEU A 113 14.48 -1.75 -15.23
C LEU A 113 15.83 -2.00 -14.54
N GLU A 114 16.05 -3.18 -13.98
CA GLU A 114 17.38 -3.59 -13.52
C GLU A 114 18.31 -3.85 -14.70
N LYS A 115 17.89 -4.67 -15.66
CA LYS A 115 18.72 -5.05 -16.82
C LYS A 115 19.15 -3.83 -17.64
N ASP A 116 18.24 -2.90 -17.89
CA ASP A 116 18.48 -1.79 -18.83
C ASP A 116 18.98 -0.52 -18.15
N LEU A 117 18.60 -0.28 -16.89
CA LEU A 117 18.89 0.99 -16.21
C LEU A 117 19.61 0.81 -14.86
N GLY A 118 19.78 -0.42 -14.35
CA GLY A 118 20.35 -0.70 -13.03
C GLY A 118 19.51 -0.13 -11.88
N TRP A 119 18.18 -0.09 -12.03
CA TRP A 119 17.28 0.54 -11.05
C TRP A 119 16.84 -0.38 -9.91
N GLY A 120 17.33 -1.61 -9.80
CA GLY A 120 16.86 -2.61 -8.86
C GLY A 120 16.92 -2.15 -7.40
N ASP A 121 18.07 -1.65 -6.95
CA ASP A 121 18.22 -1.11 -5.58
C ASP A 121 17.30 0.09 -5.33
N TYR A 122 17.14 0.94 -6.34
CA TYR A 122 16.25 2.09 -6.26
C TYR A 122 14.78 1.65 -6.09
N LEU A 123 14.33 0.67 -6.88
CA LEU A 123 12.97 0.15 -6.84
C LEU A 123 12.67 -0.59 -5.53
N LEU A 124 13.61 -1.38 -5.03
CA LEU A 124 13.48 -2.05 -3.73
C LEU A 124 13.43 -1.04 -2.57
N ASN A 125 14.21 0.05 -2.66
CA ASN A 125 14.16 1.13 -1.68
C ASN A 125 12.83 1.91 -1.77
N LEU A 126 12.30 2.12 -2.97
CA LEU A 126 10.99 2.74 -3.19
C LEU A 126 9.89 1.89 -2.56
N LEU A 127 9.88 0.57 -2.79
CA LEU A 127 8.93 -0.36 -2.17
C LEU A 127 8.95 -0.27 -0.63
N LYS A 128 10.16 -0.32 -0.05
CA LYS A 128 10.36 -0.17 1.40
C LYS A 128 9.77 1.15 1.92
N LYS A 129 10.05 2.26 1.25
CA LYS A 129 9.52 3.59 1.62
C LYS A 129 8.00 3.62 1.53
N LEU A 130 7.40 3.07 0.47
CA LEU A 130 5.94 3.04 0.27
C LEU A 130 5.23 2.27 1.40
N GLY A 131 5.72 1.09 1.78
CA GLY A 131 5.06 0.37 2.88
C GLY A 131 5.34 0.94 4.26
N ASN A 132 6.48 1.61 4.48
CA ASN A 132 6.74 2.37 5.71
C ASN A 132 5.78 3.55 5.87
N VAL A 133 5.31 4.14 4.76
CA VAL A 133 4.28 5.20 4.82
C VAL A 133 2.97 4.63 5.37
N VAL A 134 2.52 3.47 4.88
CA VAL A 134 1.21 2.92 5.25
C VAL A 134 1.21 2.06 6.52
N SER A 135 2.37 1.61 7.01
CA SER A 135 2.50 0.82 8.23
C SER A 135 3.57 1.37 9.16
N THR A 136 3.16 1.76 10.37
CA THR A 136 4.07 2.17 11.45
C THR A 136 4.79 1.00 12.11
N VAL A 137 4.31 -0.23 11.89
CA VAL A 137 4.91 -1.46 12.43
C VAL A 137 4.75 -2.55 11.38
N THR A 138 5.82 -2.90 10.67
CA THR A 138 6.10 -4.23 10.10
C THR A 138 7.34 -4.14 9.21
N THR A 139 8.32 -4.99 9.49
CA THR A 139 9.41 -5.35 8.59
C THR A 139 8.80 -5.80 7.26
N PHE A 140 9.13 -5.12 6.16
CA PHE A 140 8.95 -5.71 4.83
C PHE A 140 9.65 -7.06 4.87
N GLY A 141 8.92 -8.15 4.63
CA GLY A 141 9.54 -9.46 4.47
C GLY A 141 10.64 -9.34 3.43
N TYR A 142 11.89 -9.51 3.85
CA TYR A 142 13.01 -9.64 2.93
C TYR A 142 12.72 -10.87 2.05
N ARG A 143 12.55 -10.67 0.75
CA ARG A 143 12.53 -11.74 -0.25
C ARG A 143 13.40 -11.33 -1.43
N THR A 144 14.55 -11.99 -1.48
CA THR A 144 15.55 -12.02 -2.55
C THR A 144 15.02 -12.84 -3.74
N ASN A 145 14.24 -12.26 -4.64
CA ASN A 145 13.59 -13.02 -5.71
C ASN A 145 14.10 -12.76 -7.14
N PHE A 146 15.23 -12.06 -7.33
CA PHE A 146 15.90 -12.00 -8.64
C PHE A 146 16.93 -13.09 -8.91
N PHE A 147 17.47 -13.74 -7.86
CA PHE A 147 18.51 -14.78 -7.99
C PHE A 147 18.12 -16.18 -7.49
N GLN A 148 16.87 -16.39 -7.04
CA GLN A 148 16.42 -17.67 -6.45
C GLN A 148 15.59 -18.55 -7.39
N LEU A 149 15.79 -18.47 -8.71
CA LEU A 149 15.25 -19.46 -9.64
C LEU A 149 16.02 -20.81 -9.54
N LYS A 150 16.28 -21.33 -8.33
CA LYS A 150 16.76 -22.70 -8.10
C LYS A 150 16.76 -23.20 -6.63
N VAL A 151 15.76 -22.91 -5.79
CA VAL A 151 15.68 -23.53 -4.42
C VAL A 151 14.22 -23.78 -4.00
N SER A 152 13.45 -24.53 -4.79
CA SER A 152 12.01 -24.69 -4.57
C SER A 152 11.60 -25.87 -3.66
N GLU A 153 12.49 -26.79 -3.28
CA GLU A 153 12.06 -27.94 -2.46
C GLU A 153 11.85 -27.59 -0.98
N SER A 154 12.59 -26.62 -0.44
CA SER A 154 12.49 -26.28 0.99
C SER A 154 11.29 -25.38 1.34
N LYS A 155 10.64 -24.77 0.35
CA LYS A 155 9.57 -23.77 0.56
C LYS A 155 8.16 -24.39 0.62
N SER A 156 7.92 -25.50 -0.08
CA SER A 156 6.66 -26.26 0.03
C SER A 156 6.45 -26.74 1.47
N ALA A 157 7.49 -27.32 2.07
CA ALA A 157 7.42 -27.86 3.44
C ALA A 157 7.08 -26.79 4.49
N ALA A 158 7.51 -25.54 4.29
CA ALA A 158 7.20 -24.43 5.19
C ALA A 158 5.76 -23.89 5.02
N GLU A 159 5.21 -23.97 3.82
CA GLU A 159 3.83 -23.58 3.51
C GLU A 159 2.83 -24.68 3.95
N ASP A 160 3.21 -25.95 3.84
CA ASP A 160 2.46 -27.09 4.36
C ASP A 160 2.40 -27.07 5.90
N ALA A 161 3.50 -26.70 6.57
CA ALA A 161 3.53 -26.53 8.02
C ALA A 161 2.63 -25.36 8.49
N LEU A 162 2.55 -24.27 7.71
CA LEU A 162 1.70 -23.12 8.02
C LEU A 162 0.22 -23.44 7.84
N THR A 163 -0.11 -24.25 6.83
CA THR A 163 -1.48 -24.68 6.54
C THR A 163 -1.97 -25.66 7.61
N ALA A 164 -1.12 -26.60 8.04
CA ALA A 164 -1.43 -27.54 9.13
C ALA A 164 -1.70 -26.84 10.47
N LEU A 165 -0.97 -25.75 10.77
CA LEU A 165 -1.18 -24.96 11.99
C LEU A 165 -2.51 -24.19 11.98
N ASN A 166 -2.93 -23.65 10.83
CA ASN A 166 -4.20 -22.94 10.72
C ASN A 166 -5.42 -23.88 10.75
N SER A 167 -5.28 -25.13 10.31
CA SER A 167 -6.34 -26.14 10.42
C SER A 167 -6.55 -26.66 11.85
N LEU A 168 -5.57 -26.52 12.75
CA LEU A 168 -5.67 -26.96 14.15
C LEU A 168 -6.39 -25.96 15.07
N ASP A 169 -6.53 -24.70 14.66
CA ASP A 169 -7.19 -23.63 15.45
C ASP A 169 -8.72 -23.63 15.28
N SER A 170 -9.24 -24.27 14.22
CA SER A 170 -10.67 -24.23 13.86
C SER A 170 -11.56 -25.28 14.58
N ASP A 171 -11.01 -26.16 15.42
CA ASP A 171 -11.75 -27.29 16.03
C ASP A 171 -12.15 -27.08 17.51
N LYS A 172 -11.74 -25.99 18.17
CA LYS A 172 -12.01 -25.79 19.62
C LYS A 172 -13.00 -24.66 19.92
N GLY A 173 -14.24 -24.83 19.49
CA GLY A 173 -15.32 -23.91 19.84
C GLY A 173 -16.72 -24.50 19.69
N GLY A 174 -17.09 -25.48 20.52
CA GLY A 174 -18.43 -26.07 20.47
C GLY A 174 -18.87 -26.82 21.72
N SER A 175 -19.46 -26.06 22.66
CA SER A 175 -20.45 -26.45 23.67
C SER A 175 -20.05 -27.34 24.85
N LEU A 176 -19.83 -26.68 25.99
CA LEU A 176 -20.02 -27.22 27.33
C LEU A 176 -21.02 -26.28 28.02
N THR A 177 -22.16 -26.81 28.47
CA THR A 177 -22.90 -26.46 29.70
C THR A 177 -24.36 -26.94 29.61
N PRO A 178 -25.03 -27.16 30.75
CA PRO A 178 -24.68 -27.98 31.90
C PRO A 178 -25.51 -29.27 31.97
#